data_AF-A0A7X9EBD2-F1
#
_entry.id   AF-A0A7X9EBD2-F1
#
_cell.length_a   1.000
_cell.length_b   1.000
_cell.length_c   1.000
_cell.angle_alpha   90.00
_cell.angle_beta   90.00
_cell.angle_gamma   90.00
#
_symmetry.space_group_name_H-M   'P 1'
#
loop_
_entity.id
_entity.type
_entity.pdbx_description
1 polymer ?
#
loop_
_entity_poly.entity_id
_entity_poly.type
_entity_poly.pdbx_seq_one_letter_code
_entity_poly.pdbx_strand_id
1 'polypeptide(L)'
;MIKDNNKGFSLIEVIIVFSIIAILAAIAVPYFNSYIEKSKQVVCDVNCAQLERMYSAFLTLENKERSEIIFREYRKTYKEFMCPNNGTLEYRNNGVECRVHSGNKDSDNGNEDDDDDVPYL
;
A
#
# COMPACT_ATOMS: atom_id res chain seq x y z
N MET A 1 58.88 -9.20 -17.73
CA MET A 1 58.51 -8.81 -16.36
C MET A 1 57.20 -8.04 -16.42
N ILE A 2 56.13 -8.59 -15.85
CA ILE A 2 54.81 -7.95 -15.80
C ILE A 2 54.81 -7.09 -14.53
N LYS A 3 54.53 -5.79 -14.67
CA LYS A 3 54.51 -4.84 -13.57
C LYS A 3 53.05 -4.68 -13.13
N ASP A 4 52.69 -5.32 -12.03
CA ASP A 4 51.35 -5.22 -11.48
C ASP A 4 51.16 -3.83 -10.86
N ASN A 5 50.49 -2.95 -11.60
CA ASN A 5 50.07 -1.64 -11.14
C ASN A 5 48.86 -1.79 -10.21
N ASN A 6 49.08 -2.27 -8.99
CA ASN A 6 48.05 -2.33 -7.95
C ASN A 6 47.74 -0.92 -7.43
N LYS A 7 46.93 -0.17 -8.19
CA LYS A 7 46.22 1.01 -7.70
C LYS A 7 45.00 0.52 -6.90
N GLY A 8 45.21 0.23 -5.62
CA GLY A 8 44.14 -0.09 -4.69
C GLY A 8 43.38 1.15 -4.26
N PHE A 9 42.08 0.98 -3.98
CA PHE A 9 41.22 2.00 -3.38
C PHE A 9 41.83 2.51 -2.07
N SER A 10 41.80 3.83 -1.84
CA SER A 10 42.31 4.38 -0.58
C SER A 10 41.24 4.30 0.51
N LEU A 11 41.65 4.07 1.77
CA LEU A 11 40.72 4.04 2.90
C LEU A 11 39.97 5.37 3.07
N ILE A 12 40.64 6.50 2.76
CA ILE A 12 40.01 7.83 2.77
C ILE A 12 38.92 7.96 1.70
N GLU A 13 39.10 7.31 0.55
CA GLU A 13 38.16 7.34 -0.57
C GLU A 13 36.84 6.65 -0.17
N VAL A 14 36.95 5.52 0.52
CA VAL A 14 35.78 4.81 1.07
C VAL A 14 35.08 5.63 2.16
N ILE A 15 35.84 6.30 3.04
CA ILE A 15 35.26 7.12 4.12
C ILE A 15 34.44 8.30 3.57
N ILE A 16 34.96 8.99 2.56
CA ILE A 16 34.25 10.14 1.96
C ILE A 16 32.97 9.66 1.28
N VAL A 17 33.03 8.56 0.52
CA VAL A 17 31.85 7.98 -0.15
C VAL A 17 30.80 7.53 0.87
N PHE A 18 31.20 6.84 1.93
CA PHE A 18 30.30 6.42 3.00
C PHE A 18 29.63 7.63 3.69
N SER A 19 30.39 8.71 3.91
CA SER A 19 29.86 9.93 4.52
C SER A 19 28.76 10.57 3.69
N ILE A 20 28.92 10.62 2.37
CA ILE A 20 27.89 11.16 1.45
C ILE A 20 26.65 10.25 1.44
N ILE A 21 26.83 8.93 1.36
CA ILE A 21 25.72 7.97 1.40
C ILE A 21 24.94 8.08 2.71
N ALA A 22 25.64 8.24 3.84
CA ALA A 22 25.00 8.38 5.15
C ALA A 22 24.09 9.62 5.24
N ILE A 23 24.55 10.76 4.70
CA ILE A 23 23.76 12.00 4.66
C ILE A 23 22.52 11.83 3.78
N LEU A 24 22.67 11.21 2.59
CA LEU A 24 21.54 10.95 1.69
C LEU A 24 20.54 9.97 2.33
N ALA A 25 21.02 8.88 2.94
CA ALA A 25 20.18 7.89 3.58
C ALA A 25 19.38 8.47 4.74
N ALA A 26 19.95 9.41 5.51
CA ALA A 26 19.27 10.07 6.62
C ALA A 26 18.00 10.82 6.18
N ILE A 27 18.00 11.40 4.98
CA ILE A 27 16.83 12.12 4.41
C ILE A 27 15.93 11.14 3.64
N ALA A 28 16.52 10.20 2.90
CA ALA A 28 15.79 9.27 2.04
C ALA A 28 14.88 8.33 2.84
N VAL A 29 15.35 7.74 3.95
CA VAL A 29 14.59 6.76 4.72
C VAL A 29 13.23 7.27 5.22
N PRO A 30 13.13 8.42 5.93
CA PRO A 30 11.82 8.91 6.38
C PRO A 30 10.90 9.29 5.21
N TYR A 31 11.45 9.81 4.11
CA TYR A 31 10.70 10.16 2.91
C TYR A 31 10.08 8.92 2.25
N PHE A 32 10.89 7.89 2.01
CA PHE A 32 10.42 6.63 1.44
C PHE A 32 9.38 5.94 2.32
N ASN A 33 9.55 5.96 3.65
CA ASN A 33 8.57 5.37 4.56
C ASN A 33 7.20 6.03 4.45
N SER A 34 7.14 7.36 4.34
CA SER A 34 5.87 8.07 4.16
C SER A 34 5.20 7.74 2.83
N TYR A 35 5.99 7.68 1.74
CA TYR A 35 5.47 7.34 0.41
C TYR A 35 4.91 5.91 0.35
N ILE A 36 5.64 4.95 0.93
CA ILE A 36 5.18 3.57 1.06
C ILE A 36 3.87 3.53 1.86
N GLU A 37 3.75 4.29 2.96
CA GLU A 37 2.52 4.27 3.75
C GLU A 37 1.31 4.84 3.00
N LYS A 38 1.50 5.92 2.24
CA LYS A 38 0.45 6.48 1.37
C LYS A 38 0.02 5.50 0.29
N SER A 39 0.97 4.87 -0.41
CA SER A 39 0.63 3.87 -1.44
C SER A 39 -0.15 2.68 -0.87
N LYS A 40 0.20 2.22 0.34
CA LYS A 40 -0.56 1.16 1.03
C LYS A 40 -1.99 1.60 1.39
N GLN A 41 -2.18 2.86 1.78
CA GLN A 41 -3.51 3.41 2.06
C GLN A 41 -4.36 3.41 0.78
N VAL A 42 -3.84 3.95 -0.33
CA VAL A 42 -4.53 3.97 -1.63
C VAL A 42 -4.90 2.56 -2.09
N VAL A 43 -3.96 1.61 -2.03
CA VAL A 43 -4.22 0.20 -2.37
C VAL A 43 -5.30 -0.39 -1.45
N CYS A 44 -5.28 -0.07 -0.16
CA CYS A 44 -6.31 -0.54 0.77
C CYS A 44 -7.70 0.01 0.42
N ASP A 45 -7.79 1.28 0.03
CA ASP A 45 -9.06 1.92 -0.33
C ASP A 45 -9.64 1.32 -1.61
N VAL A 46 -8.79 1.11 -2.62
CA VAL A 46 -9.15 0.38 -3.84
C VAL A 46 -9.63 -1.03 -3.51
N ASN A 47 -8.92 -1.76 -2.65
CA ASN A 47 -9.32 -3.11 -2.25
C ASN A 47 -10.66 -3.12 -1.50
N CYS A 48 -10.96 -2.11 -0.66
CA CYS A 48 -12.26 -2.00 0.01
C CYS A 48 -13.38 -1.77 -1.01
N ALA A 49 -13.19 -0.84 -1.94
CA ALA A 49 -14.17 -0.52 -2.98
C ALA A 49 -14.43 -1.71 -3.92
N GLN A 50 -13.37 -2.41 -4.34
CA GLN A 50 -13.49 -3.61 -5.16
C GLN A 50 -14.23 -4.73 -4.42
N LEU A 51 -13.86 -4.98 -3.16
CA LEU A 51 -14.53 -5.98 -2.33
C LEU A 51 -16.02 -5.66 -2.13
N GLU A 52 -16.37 -4.38 -1.94
CA GLU A 52 -17.77 -3.95 -1.84
C GLU A 52 -18.55 -4.21 -3.13
N ARG A 53 -17.97 -3.89 -4.29
CA ARG A 53 -18.59 -4.16 -5.60
C ARG A 53 -18.80 -5.66 -5.81
N MET A 54 -17.80 -6.49 -5.54
CA MET A 54 -17.92 -7.94 -5.69
C MET A 54 -18.94 -8.54 -4.72
N TYR A 55 -18.96 -8.06 -3.47
CA TYR A 55 -19.96 -8.47 -2.49
C TYR A 55 -21.37 -8.07 -2.94
N SER A 56 -21.57 -6.86 -3.47
CA SER A 56 -22.87 -6.41 -3.97
C SER A 56 -23.36 -7.25 -5.16
N ALA A 57 -22.44 -7.65 -6.05
CA ALA A 57 -22.75 -8.55 -7.17
C ALA A 57 -23.15 -9.94 -6.67
N PHE A 58 -22.42 -10.49 -5.70
CA PHE A 58 -22.73 -11.78 -5.07
C PHE A 58 -24.12 -11.80 -4.45
N LEU A 59 -24.49 -10.75 -3.71
CA LEU A 59 -25.83 -10.65 -3.10
C LEU A 59 -26.95 -10.61 -4.14
N THR A 60 -26.71 -9.92 -5.26
CA THR A 60 -27.67 -9.83 -6.36
C THR A 60 -27.85 -11.18 -7.04
N LEU A 61 -26.77 -11.94 -7.24
CA LEU A 61 -26.81 -13.26 -7.88
C LEU A 61 -27.45 -14.33 -6.99
N GLU A 62 -27.18 -14.30 -5.68
CA GLU A 62 -27.72 -15.28 -4.73
C GLU A 62 -29.05 -14.87 -4.11
N ASN A 63 -29.61 -13.71 -4.49
CA ASN A 63 -30.84 -13.14 -3.92
C ASN A 63 -30.78 -13.06 -2.37
N LYS A 64 -29.64 -12.61 -1.85
CA LYS A 64 -29.38 -12.44 -0.40
C LYS A 64 -29.40 -10.97 -0.02
N GLU A 65 -29.83 -10.67 1.19
CA GLU A 65 -29.77 -9.31 1.74
C GLU A 65 -28.38 -8.97 2.29
N ARG A 66 -28.05 -7.67 2.33
CA ARG A 66 -26.79 -7.17 2.93
C ARG A 66 -26.80 -7.45 4.43
N SER A 67 -25.82 -8.23 4.90
CA SER A 67 -25.68 -8.56 6.32
C SER A 67 -24.22 -8.84 6.66
N GLU A 68 -23.79 -8.39 7.85
CA GLU A 68 -22.43 -8.61 8.37
C GLU A 68 -22.07 -10.11 8.42
N ILE A 69 -23.04 -10.97 8.75
CA ILE A 69 -22.84 -12.42 8.84
C ILE A 69 -22.50 -12.99 7.47
N ILE A 70 -23.24 -12.57 6.44
CA ILE A 70 -23.07 -13.04 5.05
C ILE A 70 -21.76 -12.48 4.49
N PHE A 71 -21.41 -11.23 4.78
CA PHE A 71 -20.13 -10.66 4.37
C PHE A 71 -18.94 -11.43 4.97
N ARG A 72 -19.02 -11.78 6.26
CA ARG A 72 -17.98 -12.56 6.92
C ARG A 72 -17.82 -13.96 6.32
N GLU A 73 -18.92 -14.57 5.89
CA GLU A 73 -18.90 -15.84 5.16
C GLU A 73 -18.28 -15.68 3.78
N TYR A 74 -18.75 -14.70 3.01
CA TYR A 74 -18.21 -14.35 1.69
C TYR A 74 -16.69 -14.14 1.74
N ARG A 75 -16.20 -13.33 2.68
CA ARG A 75 -14.76 -13.08 2.85
C ARG A 75 -13.95 -14.32 3.26
N LYS A 76 -14.54 -15.26 4.02
CA LYS A 76 -13.85 -16.51 4.36
C LYS A 76 -13.61 -17.38 3.13
N THR A 77 -14.57 -17.38 2.22
CA THR A 77 -14.52 -18.11 0.95
C THR A 77 -13.60 -17.41 -0.06
N TYR A 78 -13.70 -16.09 -0.16
CA TYR A 78 -12.97 -15.25 -1.10
C TYR A 78 -11.96 -14.37 -0.35
N LYS A 79 -10.74 -14.88 -0.15
CA LYS A 79 -9.62 -14.22 0.58
C LYS A 79 -8.75 -13.30 -0.29
N GLU A 80 -9.28 -12.86 -1.41
CA GLU A 80 -8.49 -12.19 -2.46
C GLU A 80 -8.05 -10.76 -2.06
N PHE A 81 -8.87 -10.06 -1.27
CA PHE A 81 -8.62 -8.68 -0.89
C PHE A 81 -8.04 -8.58 0.52
N MET A 82 -6.78 -8.18 0.60
CA MET A 82 -6.06 -7.97 1.85
C MET A 82 -5.57 -6.52 1.95
N CYS A 83 -5.54 -6.01 3.18
CA CYS A 83 -4.91 -4.73 3.46
C CYS A 83 -3.37 -4.92 3.46
N PRO A 84 -2.59 -4.05 2.77
CA PRO A 84 -1.13 -4.12 2.77
C PRO A 84 -0.49 -3.96 4.15
N ASN A 85 -1.20 -3.34 5.09
CA ASN A 85 -0.81 -3.20 6.50
C ASN A 85 -1.33 -4.33 7.40
N ASN A 86 -1.67 -5.50 6.81
CA ASN A 86 -2.25 -6.63 7.52
C ASN A 86 -3.55 -6.31 8.27
N GLY A 87 -4.25 -5.25 7.85
CA GLY A 87 -5.55 -4.88 8.37
C GLY A 87 -6.66 -5.87 7.97
N THR A 88 -7.71 -5.89 8.78
CA THR A 88 -8.92 -6.68 8.53
C THR A 88 -9.97 -5.82 7.84
N LEU A 89 -10.49 -6.29 6.71
CA LEU A 89 -11.62 -5.66 6.01
C LEU A 89 -12.95 -6.17 6.60
N GLU A 90 -13.76 -5.27 7.11
CA GLU A 90 -15.02 -5.55 7.79
C GLU A 90 -16.16 -4.77 7.14
N TYR A 91 -17.39 -5.29 7.21
CA TYR A 91 -18.56 -4.58 6.71
C TYR A 91 -19.20 -3.81 7.88
N ARG A 92 -19.15 -2.48 7.82
CA ARG A 92 -19.70 -1.57 8.84
C ARG A 92 -20.44 -0.42 8.17
N ASN A 93 -21.49 0.08 8.82
CA ASN A 93 -22.28 1.23 8.33
C ASN A 93 -22.70 1.11 6.86
N ASN A 94 -23.05 -0.10 6.44
CA ASN A 94 -23.52 -0.39 5.08
C ASN A 94 -22.46 -0.24 3.96
N GLY A 95 -21.17 -0.29 4.31
CA GLY A 95 -20.04 -0.33 3.37
C GLY A 95 -18.88 -1.19 3.88
N VAL A 96 -17.87 -1.42 3.04
CA VAL A 96 -16.66 -2.17 3.42
C VAL A 96 -15.61 -1.19 3.95
N GLU A 97 -15.03 -1.50 5.11
CA GLU A 97 -14.05 -0.65 5.79
C GLU A 97 -12.85 -1.46 6.29
N CYS A 98 -11.66 -0.87 6.20
CA CYS A 98 -10.46 -1.44 6.78
C CYS A 98 -10.24 -0.92 8.21
N ARG A 99 -10.14 -1.81 9.19
CA ARG A 99 -9.90 -1.42 10.60
C ARG A 99 -8.64 -0.58 10.84
N VAL A 100 -7.63 -0.71 10.00
CA VAL A 100 -6.34 0.01 10.13
C VAL A 100 -6.41 1.42 9.51
N HIS A 101 -7.21 1.59 8.47
CA HIS A 101 -7.36 2.87 7.74
C HIS A 101 -8.76 3.50 7.93
N SER A 102 -9.54 3.06 8.93
CA SER A 102 -10.87 3.59 9.28
C SER A 102 -10.88 5.07 9.72
N GLY A 103 -9.75 5.77 9.63
CA GLY A 103 -9.64 7.19 9.90
C GLY A 103 -9.71 7.99 8.61
N ASN A 104 -10.87 8.63 8.41
CA ASN A 104 -11.07 9.79 7.53
C ASN A 104 -11.34 9.51 6.04
N LYS A 105 -12.59 9.12 5.74
CA LYS A 105 -13.17 9.25 4.39
C LYS A 105 -13.45 10.71 3.99
N ASP A 106 -13.24 11.68 4.90
CA ASP A 106 -13.53 13.10 4.70
C ASP A 106 -12.38 13.99 5.24
N SER A 107 -11.21 13.99 4.61
CA SER A 107 -10.30 15.16 4.44
C SER A 107 -8.97 14.68 3.86
N ASP A 108 -8.82 14.74 2.54
CA ASP A 108 -7.82 15.64 1.98
C ASP A 108 -8.27 16.00 0.57
N ASN A 109 -8.70 17.24 0.44
CA ASN A 109 -9.03 17.85 -0.83
C ASN A 109 -7.70 18.38 -1.38
N GLY A 110 -7.13 17.65 -2.35
CA GLY A 110 -6.12 18.15 -3.29
C GLY A 110 -4.73 18.43 -2.71
N ASN A 111 -3.80 17.52 -2.97
CA ASN A 111 -2.63 17.96 -3.72
C ASN A 111 -2.60 17.14 -5.00
N GLU A 112 -2.74 17.87 -6.10
CA GLU A 112 -2.46 17.48 -7.47
C GLU A 112 -1.04 16.89 -7.57
N ASP A 113 -0.80 16.17 -8.67
CA ASP A 113 0.40 15.43 -9.04
C ASP A 113 0.39 13.96 -8.58
N ASP A 114 -0.40 13.14 -9.28
CA ASP A 114 0.16 12.06 -10.12
C ASP A 114 -1.01 11.31 -10.78
N ASP A 115 -1.31 11.71 -12.02
CA ASP A 115 -2.11 10.94 -12.97
C ASP A 115 -1.43 9.59 -13.23
N ASP A 116 -1.79 8.57 -12.46
CA ASP A 116 -1.59 7.17 -12.84
C ASP A 116 -2.87 6.37 -12.53
N ASP A 117 -4.00 6.84 -13.04
CA ASP A 117 -5.17 5.99 -13.27
C ASP A 117 -4.79 4.94 -14.31
N VAL A 118 -4.22 3.82 -13.85
CA VAL A 118 -4.01 2.64 -14.69
C VAL A 118 -5.39 2.07 -15.04
N PRO A 119 -5.81 2.09 -16.31
CA PRO A 119 -7.12 1.59 -16.71
C PRO A 119 -7.18 0.08 -16.53
N TYR A 120 -8.10 -0.41 -15.69
CA TYR A 120 -8.43 -1.83 -15.67
C TYR A 120 -9.29 -2.13 -16.92
N LEU A 121 -8.70 -2.87 -17.87
CA LEU A 121 -9.37 -3.53 -18.99
C LEU A 121 -10.24 -4.69 -18.50
#